data_AF-A0A4Y2QL10-F1
#
_entry.id   AF-A0A4Y2QL10-F1
#
_cell.length_a   1.000
_cell.length_b   1.000
_cell.length_c   1.000
_cell.angle_alpha   90.00
_cell.angle_beta   90.00
_cell.angle_gamma   90.00
#
_symmetry.space_group_name_H-M   'P 1'
#
loop_
_entity.id
_entity.type
_entity.pdbx_description
1 polymer ?
#
loop_
_entity_poly.entity_id
_entity_poly.type
_entity_poly.pdbx_seq_one_letter_code
_entity_poly.pdbx_strand_id
1 'polypeptide(L)'
;MDHFPLIISGNRRQNPSVHSASRYNFKLAKWCKFSSLVNITKEIVSNNSTNAAVKNVAKVLIAAADQSIPKISEKQMKVWWNLIADCREAHERQEKLGIDFAVTQL
;
A
#
# COMPACT_ATOMS: atom_id res chain seq x y z
N MET A 1 -29.56 12.34 34.89
CA MET A 1 -28.38 12.39 34.00
C MET A 1 -28.87 12.05 32.62
N ASP A 2 -29.01 13.08 31.81
CA ASP A 2 -29.63 13.05 30.50
C ASP A 2 -28.60 12.51 29.50
N HIS A 3 -28.88 11.37 28.87
CA HIS A 3 -27.96 10.75 27.91
C HIS A 3 -28.47 10.98 26.50
N PHE A 4 -27.89 11.97 25.83
CA PHE A 4 -28.15 12.19 24.42
C PHE A 4 -27.43 11.12 23.57
N PRO A 5 -28.11 10.51 22.58
CA PRO A 5 -27.47 9.55 21.70
C PRO A 5 -26.48 10.27 20.76
N LEU A 6 -25.26 9.75 20.67
CA LEU A 6 -24.29 10.21 19.69
C LEU A 6 -24.60 9.56 18.34
N ILE A 7 -25.18 10.32 17.41
CA ILE A 7 -25.43 9.83 16.06
C ILE A 7 -24.16 9.99 15.22
N ILE A 8 -23.44 8.89 15.01
CA ILE A 8 -22.28 8.84 14.11
C ILE A 8 -22.75 8.47 12.72
N SER A 9 -22.85 9.46 11.83
CA SER A 9 -23.09 9.25 10.40
C SER A 9 -21.79 8.77 9.74
N GLY A 10 -21.66 7.46 9.54
CA GLY A 10 -20.56 6.86 8.81
C GLY A 10 -20.65 7.19 7.32
N ASN A 11 -19.78 8.08 6.83
CA ASN A 11 -19.62 8.36 5.41
C ASN A 11 -18.97 7.15 4.69
N ARG A 12 -19.74 6.07 4.53
CA ARG A 12 -19.38 4.81 3.85
C ARG A 12 -19.28 4.96 2.33
N ARG A 13 -19.07 6.17 1.82
CA ARG A 13 -19.00 6.45 0.37
C ARG A 13 -17.89 7.41 0.01
N GLN A 14 -16.74 7.27 0.64
CA GLN A 14 -15.50 7.62 -0.03
C GLN A 14 -14.51 6.51 0.30
N ASN A 15 -14.40 5.54 -0.60
CA ASN A 15 -13.06 5.11 -0.94
C ASN A 15 -12.48 6.33 -1.66
N PRO A 16 -11.64 7.18 -1.04
CA PRO A 16 -10.52 7.60 -1.85
C PRO A 16 -9.90 6.27 -2.25
N SER A 17 -9.94 5.92 -3.53
CA SER A 17 -8.82 5.16 -4.05
C SER A 17 -7.64 6.07 -3.77
N VAL A 18 -7.09 5.99 -2.56
CA VAL A 18 -5.75 6.42 -2.30
C VAL A 18 -5.00 5.47 -3.22
N HIS A 19 -4.77 5.95 -4.44
CA HIS A 19 -3.66 5.49 -5.22
C HIS A 19 -2.50 5.85 -4.31
N SER A 20 -2.20 4.97 -3.36
CA SER A 20 -0.99 5.07 -2.59
C SER A 20 0.07 5.16 -3.66
N ALA A 21 0.72 6.33 -3.71
CA ALA A 21 1.80 6.54 -4.65
C ALA A 21 2.70 5.31 -4.50
N SER A 22 2.82 4.51 -5.56
CA SER A 22 3.39 3.16 -5.47
C SER A 22 4.68 3.25 -4.66
N ARG A 23 4.67 2.69 -3.45
CA ARG A 23 5.76 2.95 -2.52
C ARG A 23 6.96 2.14 -2.98
N TYR A 24 7.98 2.78 -3.50
CA TYR A 24 9.22 2.11 -3.88
C TYR A 24 9.87 1.48 -2.64
N ASN A 25 10.30 0.22 -2.76
CA ASN A 25 11.09 -0.42 -1.72
C ASN A 25 12.57 -0.05 -1.90
N PHE A 26 12.99 1.07 -1.32
CA PHE A 26 14.38 1.51 -1.39
C PHE A 26 15.40 0.55 -0.77
N LYS A 27 14.97 -0.35 0.13
CA LYS A 27 15.84 -1.39 0.69
C LYS A 27 16.21 -2.45 -0.34
N LEU A 28 15.34 -2.69 -1.32
CA LEU A 28 15.56 -3.65 -2.42
C LEU A 28 16.00 -2.96 -3.72
N ALA A 29 16.34 -1.68 -3.66
CA ALA A 29 16.74 -0.91 -4.83
C ALA A 29 18.05 -1.44 -5.41
N LYS A 30 18.05 -1.66 -6.73
CA LYS A 30 19.27 -1.97 -7.48
C LYS A 30 19.94 -0.66 -7.89
N TRP A 31 20.64 -0.02 -6.95
CA TRP A 31 21.23 1.31 -7.15
C TRP A 31 22.20 1.41 -8.33
N CYS A 32 23.00 0.38 -8.60
CA CYS A 32 23.88 0.36 -9.77
C CYS A 32 23.07 0.42 -11.08
N LYS A 33 21.96 -0.34 -11.15
CA LYS A 33 21.05 -0.33 -12.31
C LYS A 33 20.33 1.02 -12.44
N PHE A 34 19.87 1.58 -11.32
CA PHE A 34 19.28 2.93 -11.29
C PHE A 34 20.26 3.96 -11.86
N SER A 35 21.48 4.00 -11.34
CA SER A 35 22.50 4.95 -11.78
C SER A 35 22.87 4.78 -13.25
N SER A 36 22.91 3.54 -13.77
CA SER A 36 23.17 3.31 -15.20
C SER A 36 22.02 3.76 -16.11
N LEU A 37 20.79 3.80 -15.59
CA LEU A 37 19.60 4.19 -16.34
C LEU A 37 19.34 5.70 -16.30
N VAL A 38 19.83 6.41 -15.28
CA VAL A 38 19.71 7.86 -15.15
C VAL A 38 20.73 8.54 -16.07
N ASN A 39 20.31 8.81 -17.31
CA ASN A 39 21.10 9.57 -18.28
C ASN A 39 20.59 11.02 -18.37
N ILE A 40 21.01 11.87 -17.42
CA ILE A 40 20.67 13.30 -17.44
C ILE A 40 21.77 14.04 -18.22
N THR A 41 21.48 14.38 -19.46
CA THR A 41 22.39 15.15 -20.33
C THR A 41 22.10 16.65 -20.26
N LYS A 42 23.10 17.46 -20.62
CA LYS A 42 22.96 18.93 -20.66
C LYS A 42 21.80 19.37 -21.55
N GLU A 43 21.55 18.66 -22.66
CA GLU A 43 20.49 18.94 -23.62
C GLU A 43 19.07 18.87 -23.01
N ILE A 44 18.86 17.96 -22.05
CA ILE A 44 17.59 17.83 -21.33
C ILE A 44 17.25 19.11 -20.57
N VAL A 45 18.28 19.86 -20.14
CA VAL A 45 18.14 21.07 -19.33
C VAL A 45 18.26 22.34 -20.16
N SER A 46 19.23 22.41 -21.08
CA SER A 46 19.61 23.65 -21.77
C SER A 46 18.63 24.10 -22.85
N ASN A 47 17.89 23.16 -23.46
CA ASN A 47 17.03 23.46 -24.61
C ASN A 47 15.56 23.66 -24.20
N ASN A 48 15.28 23.67 -22.89
CA ASN A 48 13.93 23.65 -22.34
C ASN A 48 13.70 24.83 -21.39
N SER A 49 12.45 25.28 -21.30
CA SER A 49 12.05 26.18 -20.21
C SER A 49 12.25 25.48 -18.86
N THR A 50 12.40 26.24 -17.77
CA THR A 50 12.61 25.69 -16.42
C THR A 50 11.59 24.60 -16.07
N ASN A 51 10.31 24.84 -16.38
CA ASN A 51 9.24 23.86 -16.11
C ASN A 51 9.38 22.58 -16.97
N ALA A 52 9.77 22.72 -18.24
CA ALA A 52 9.98 21.59 -19.12
C ALA A 52 11.22 20.77 -18.72
N ALA A 53 12.32 21.44 -18.34
CA ALA A 53 13.52 20.79 -17.84
C ALA A 53 13.23 19.96 -16.58
N VAL A 54 12.53 20.54 -15.60
CA VAL A 54 12.13 19.84 -14.37
C VAL A 54 11.27 18.61 -14.67
N LYS A 55 10.29 18.74 -15.57
CA LYS A 55 9.44 17.62 -15.99
C LYS A 55 10.23 16.51 -16.69
N ASN A 56 11.18 16.87 -17.55
CA ASN A 56 11.99 15.89 -18.28
C ASN A 56 12.93 15.14 -17.34
N VAL A 57 13.58 15.83 -16.41
CA VAL A 57 14.41 15.20 -15.37
C VAL A 57 13.57 14.26 -14.50
N ALA A 58 12.38 14.70 -14.07
CA ALA A 58 11.48 13.85 -13.28
C ALA A 58 11.07 12.58 -14.05
N LYS A 59 10.76 12.69 -15.35
CA LYS A 59 10.44 11.53 -16.20
C LYS A 59 11.59 10.53 -16.26
N VAL A 60 12.82 11.00 -16.44
CA VAL A 60 14.01 10.12 -16.46
C VAL A 60 14.19 9.40 -15.13
N LEU A 61 14.07 10.12 -14.01
CA LEU A 61 14.19 9.55 -12.67
C LEU A 61 13.10 8.52 -12.37
N ILE A 62 11.85 8.81 -12.75
CA ILE A 62 10.72 7.89 -12.57
C ILE A 62 10.92 6.63 -13.42
N ALA A 63 11.28 6.77 -14.69
CA ALA A 63 11.51 5.64 -15.59
C ALA A 63 12.67 4.74 -15.13
N ALA A 64 13.75 5.34 -14.61
CA ALA A 64 14.86 4.59 -14.02
C ALA A 64 14.43 3.88 -12.73
N ALA A 65 13.66 4.55 -11.87
CA ALA A 65 13.14 3.97 -10.63
C ALA A 65 12.21 2.78 -10.90
N ASP A 66 11.28 2.91 -11.84
CA ASP A 66 10.36 1.83 -12.24
C ASP A 66 11.08 0.55 -12.67
N GLN A 67 12.26 0.68 -13.28
CA GLN A 67 13.03 -0.46 -13.79
C GLN A 67 14.02 -1.05 -12.77
N SER A 68 14.32 -0.34 -11.69
CA SER A 68 15.42 -0.67 -10.77
C SER A 68 15.01 -0.81 -9.31
N ILE A 69 13.87 -0.25 -8.92
CA ILE A 69 13.37 -0.27 -7.56
C ILE A 69 12.02 -1.00 -7.53
N PRO A 70 11.94 -2.17 -6.88
CA PRO A 70 10.68 -2.88 -6.75
C PRO A 70 9.62 -2.02 -6.07
N LYS A 71 8.41 -1.98 -6.63
CA LYS A 71 7.26 -1.35 -5.99
C LYS A 71 6.73 -2.27 -4.89
N ILE A 72 6.51 -1.72 -3.72
CA ILE A 72 5.69 -2.35 -2.68
C ILE A 72 4.28 -2.30 -3.23
N SER A 73 3.78 -3.44 -3.72
CA SER A 73 2.35 -3.58 -3.84
C SER A 73 1.80 -3.41 -2.43
N GLU A 74 0.82 -2.54 -2.25
CA GLU A 74 -0.03 -2.65 -1.09
C GLU A 74 -0.71 -4.00 -1.24
N LYS A 75 -0.10 -5.04 -0.66
CA LYS A 75 -0.80 -6.26 -0.32
C LYS A 75 -2.07 -5.76 0.32
N GLN A 76 -3.23 -6.02 -0.31
CA GLN A 76 -4.52 -5.69 0.27
C GLN A 76 -4.48 -6.26 1.68
N MET A 77 -4.21 -5.39 2.64
CA MET A 77 -4.07 -5.78 4.02
C MET A 77 -5.46 -6.29 4.33
N LYS A 78 -5.59 -7.59 4.63
CA LYS A 78 -6.89 -8.21 4.92
C LYS A 78 -7.58 -7.25 5.88
N VAL A 79 -8.67 -6.64 5.41
CA VAL A 79 -9.38 -5.63 6.19
C VAL A 79 -9.78 -6.34 7.47
N TRP A 80 -9.61 -5.71 8.62
CA TRP A 80 -9.80 -6.36 9.93
C TRP A 80 -11.14 -7.11 10.08
N TRP A 81 -12.17 -6.71 9.33
CA TRP A 81 -13.44 -7.43 9.23
C TRP A 81 -13.34 -8.85 8.64
N ASN A 82 -12.38 -9.12 7.75
CA ASN A 82 -12.13 -10.46 7.21
C ASN A 82 -11.59 -11.40 8.29
N LEU A 83 -10.82 -10.90 9.26
CA LEU A 83 -10.37 -11.68 10.42
C LEU A 83 -11.56 -12.05 11.32
N ILE A 84 -12.57 -11.18 11.45
CA ILE A 84 -13.80 -11.48 12.21
C ILE A 84 -14.63 -12.57 11.52
N ALA A 85 -14.71 -12.55 10.19
CA ALA A 85 -15.36 -13.61 9.41
C ALA A 85 -14.63 -14.95 9.55
N ASP A 86 -13.30 -14.94 9.43
CA ASP A 86 -12.45 -16.13 9.61
C ASP A 86 -12.61 -16.69 11.05
N CYS A 87 -12.69 -15.84 12.08
CA CYS A 87 -12.95 -16.25 13.46
C CYS A 87 -14.35 -16.87 13.67
N ARG A 88 -15.39 -16.29 13.06
CA ARG A 88 -16.75 -16.83 13.13
C ARG A 88 -16.83 -18.20 12.46
N GLU A 89 -16.23 -18.34 11.29
CA GLU A 89 -16.22 -19.60 10.55
C GLU A 89 -15.45 -20.69 11.30
N ALA A 90 -14.34 -20.32 11.96
CA ALA A 90 -13.60 -21.24 12.84
C ALA A 90 -14.46 -21.68 14.04
N HIS A 91 -15.18 -20.75 14.69
CA HIS A 91 -16.09 -21.05 15.79
C HIS A 91 -17.21 -22.02 15.37
N GLU A 92 -17.89 -21.74 14.26
CA GLU A 92 -18.95 -22.60 13.74
C GLU A 92 -18.44 -23.99 13.35
N ARG A 93 -17.18 -24.10 12.88
CA ARG A 93 -16.52 -25.39 12.63
C ARG A 93 -16.24 -26.14 13.93
N GLN A 94 -15.79 -25.46 14.99
CA GLN A 94 -15.58 -26.08 16.31
C GLN A 94 -16.91 -26.63 16.87
N GLU A 95 -18.00 -25.84 16.79
CA GLU A 95 -19.33 -26.26 17.23
C GLU A 95 -19.86 -27.45 16.42
N LYS A 96 -19.69 -27.44 15.09
CA LYS A 96 -20.10 -28.56 14.23
C LYS A 96 -19.30 -29.83 14.47
N LEU A 97 -18.04 -29.70 14.89
CA LEU A 97 -17.17 -30.83 15.21
C LEU A 97 -17.28 -31.26 16.68
N GLY A 98 -18.10 -30.57 17.50
CA GLY A 98 -18.29 -30.87 18.92
C GLY A 98 -17.02 -30.75 19.75
N ILE A 99 -16.05 -29.94 19.30
CA ILE A 99 -14.77 -29.78 19.99
C ILE A 99 -14.94 -28.66 21.01
N ASP A 100 -15.21 -29.03 22.25
CA ASP A 100 -15.19 -28.10 23.38
C ASP A 100 -13.75 -28.01 23.88
N PHE A 101 -13.10 -26.85 23.77
CA PHE A 101 -11.73 -26.63 24.22
C PHE A 101 -11.69 -26.43 25.75
N ALA A 102 -12.33 -27.34 26.49
CA ALA A 102 -12.12 -27.48 27.92
C ALA A 102 -10.79 -28.22 28.16
N VAL A 103 -9.71 -27.46 28.01
CA VAL A 103 -8.47 -27.56 28.80
C VAL A 103 -7.93 -28.99 29.00
N THR A 104 -7.24 -29.53 28.00
CA THR A 104 -6.11 -30.43 28.30
C THR A 104 -4.90 -29.57 28.63
N GLN A 105 -4.83 -29.10 29.88
CA GLN A 105 -3.56 -28.73 30.51
C GLN A 105 -3.16 -29.92 31.38
N LEU A 106 -2.03 -30.54 30.99
CA LEU A 106 -1.17 -31.50 31.70
C LEU A 106 -1.82 -32.57 32.59
#